data_AF-A0A0R2QR72-F1
#
_entry.id   AF-A0A0R2QR72-F1
#
_cell.length_a   1.000
_cell.length_b   1.000
_cell.length_c   1.000
_cell.angle_alpha   90.00
_cell.angle_beta   90.00
_cell.angle_gamma   90.00
#
_symmetry.space_group_name_H-M   'P 1'
#
loop_
_entity.id
_entity.type
_entity.pdbx_description
1 polymer ?
#
loop_
_entity_poly.entity_id
_entity_poly.type
_entity_poly.pdbx_seq_one_letter_code
_entity_poly.pdbx_strand_id
1 'polypeptide(L)'
;MRKATVKRVSKETSISATLLIEGTGKYDISTGIRFLDHMLELVTKHGGFDLTLKATGDLDIDQHHTVEDVGIVLGEVFKKALGKKVGINRAGYFVLPMDETLAVVAVDLSGRPALVYCDLIKARLVGDLQTELLHDFFGGFVNSAGANLHAKVMYGRSSHHKVEAIFKCFARAMRYACSTDVQMKDQLPSTKGLL
;
A
#
# COMPACT_ATOMS: atom_id res chain seq x y z
N MET A 1 -0.47 -14.73 14.64
CA MET A 1 -0.14 -13.46 13.96
C MET A 1 0.19 -13.77 12.51
N ARG A 2 -0.34 -12.97 11.59
CA ARG A 2 -0.22 -13.10 10.14
C ARG A 2 1.07 -12.45 9.67
N LYS A 3 1.97 -13.26 9.14
CA LYS A 3 3.30 -12.86 8.67
C LYS A 3 3.61 -13.51 7.33
N ALA A 4 4.28 -12.79 6.44
CA ALA A 4 4.79 -13.35 5.21
C ALA A 4 6.11 -12.71 4.79
N THR A 5 6.86 -13.46 3.99
CA THR A 5 8.05 -12.99 3.27
C THR A 5 7.91 -13.32 1.79
N VAL A 6 8.27 -12.35 0.96
CA VAL A 6 8.28 -12.42 -0.50
C VAL A 6 9.65 -11.93 -0.99
N LYS A 7 10.16 -12.57 -2.04
CA LYS A 7 11.34 -12.13 -2.79
C LYS A 7 11.00 -12.23 -4.27
N ARG A 8 11.22 -11.13 -5.00
CA ARG A 8 11.02 -11.01 -6.45
C ARG A 8 12.31 -10.52 -7.08
N VAL A 9 12.75 -11.18 -8.16
CA VAL A 9 13.97 -10.83 -8.88
C VAL A 9 13.65 -10.85 -10.37
N SER A 10 13.92 -9.75 -11.05
CA SER A 10 13.91 -9.61 -12.51
C SER A 10 15.31 -9.21 -12.99
N LYS A 11 15.43 -8.82 -14.27
CA LYS A 11 16.66 -8.20 -14.79
C LYS A 11 16.78 -6.73 -14.41
N GLU A 12 15.69 -6.08 -14.05
CA GLU A 12 15.59 -4.65 -13.72
C GLU A 12 15.69 -4.45 -12.20
N THR A 13 15.04 -5.32 -11.41
CA THR A 13 14.94 -5.15 -9.95
C THR A 13 15.20 -6.44 -9.16
N SER A 14 15.61 -6.27 -7.91
CA SER A 14 15.72 -7.31 -6.89
C SER A 14 15.13 -6.78 -5.59
N ILE A 15 13.99 -7.34 -5.19
CA ILE A 15 13.19 -6.83 -4.08
C ILE A 15 12.84 -7.96 -3.11
N SER A 16 12.99 -7.68 -1.82
CA SER A 16 12.53 -8.56 -0.75
C SER A 16 11.69 -7.78 0.26
N ALA A 17 10.59 -8.38 0.71
CA ALA A 17 9.74 -7.81 1.75
C ALA A 17 9.34 -8.86 2.78
N THR A 18 9.33 -8.47 4.05
CA THR A 18 8.75 -9.22 5.16
C THR A 18 7.74 -8.34 5.88
N LEU A 19 6.50 -8.81 5.99
CA LEU A 19 5.38 -8.11 6.61
C LEU A 19 4.85 -8.91 7.79
N LEU A 20 4.56 -8.22 8.90
CA LEU A 20 3.71 -8.69 10.00
C LEU A 20 2.49 -7.76 10.10
N ILE A 21 1.28 -8.32 9.93
CA ILE A 21 0.03 -7.55 9.95
C ILE A 21 -0.30 -7.06 11.36
N GLU A 22 -0.22 -7.93 12.37
CA GLU A 22 -0.35 -7.52 13.77
C GLU A 22 1.00 -7.04 14.33
N GLY A 23 1.52 -5.98 13.72
CA GLY A 23 2.80 -5.38 14.11
C GLY A 23 2.67 -4.28 15.15
N THR A 24 3.73 -3.48 15.24
CA THR A 24 3.88 -2.35 16.18
C THR A 24 4.30 -1.05 15.48
N GLY A 25 4.42 -1.05 14.15
CA GLY A 25 4.86 0.10 13.36
C GLY A 25 6.38 0.16 13.19
N LYS A 26 7.10 -0.97 13.33
CA LYS A 26 8.55 -1.06 13.10
C LYS A 26 8.84 -1.21 11.62
N TYR A 27 9.80 -0.45 11.12
CA TYR A 27 10.18 -0.52 9.72
C TYR A 27 11.71 -0.64 9.55
N ASP A 28 12.09 -1.32 8.47
CA ASP A 28 13.43 -1.29 7.91
C ASP A 28 13.31 -1.27 6.38
N ILE A 29 13.24 -0.07 5.79
CA ILE A 29 12.83 0.13 4.40
C ILE A 29 13.96 0.85 3.64
N SER A 30 14.28 0.34 2.47
CA SER A 30 15.27 0.93 1.57
C SER A 30 14.94 0.55 0.13
N THR A 31 14.45 1.50 -0.66
CA THR A 31 14.16 1.30 -2.10
C THR A 31 15.16 1.97 -3.02
N GLY A 32 16.01 2.84 -2.48
CA GLY A 32 16.87 3.72 -3.27
C GLY A 32 16.19 5.03 -3.69
N ILE A 33 14.88 5.20 -3.42
CA ILE A 33 14.13 6.45 -3.64
C ILE A 33 13.67 6.98 -2.28
N ARG A 34 14.23 8.13 -1.86
CA ARG A 34 14.13 8.59 -0.48
C ARG A 34 12.69 8.98 -0.09
N PHE A 35 11.96 9.59 -1.01
CA PHE A 35 10.57 9.95 -0.77
C PHE A 35 9.64 8.73 -0.75
N LEU A 36 9.95 7.68 -1.54
CA LEU A 36 9.16 6.44 -1.51
C LEU A 36 9.32 5.70 -0.17
N ASP A 37 10.53 5.54 0.39
CA ASP A 37 10.58 4.85 1.70
C ASP A 37 9.93 5.68 2.78
N HIS A 38 9.97 7.03 2.71
CA HIS A 38 9.21 7.86 3.64
C HIS A 38 7.71 7.56 3.58
N MET A 39 7.16 7.37 2.38
CA MET A 39 5.75 6.98 2.21
C MET A 39 5.46 5.58 2.77
N LEU A 40 6.38 4.62 2.62
CA LEU A 40 6.22 3.27 3.16
C LEU A 40 6.42 3.21 4.69
N GLU A 41 7.29 4.05 5.26
CA GLU A 41 7.44 4.24 6.70
C GLU A 41 6.12 4.72 7.30
N LEU A 42 5.46 5.68 6.65
CA LEU A 42 4.13 6.16 7.05
C LEU A 42 3.08 5.05 6.95
N VAL A 43 3.09 4.24 5.88
CA VAL A 43 2.19 3.09 5.75
C VAL A 43 2.38 2.11 6.90
N THR A 44 3.64 1.82 7.23
CA THR A 44 3.99 0.90 8.31
C THR A 44 3.53 1.46 9.66
N LYS A 45 3.83 2.74 9.93
CA LYS A 45 3.53 3.39 11.21
C LYS A 45 2.04 3.61 11.45
N HIS A 46 1.32 4.16 10.47
CA HIS A 46 -0.11 4.44 10.58
C HIS A 46 -0.96 3.18 10.43
N GLY A 47 -0.46 2.18 9.70
CA GLY A 47 -1.06 0.86 9.58
C GLY A 47 -0.88 -0.01 10.82
N GLY A 48 0.13 0.26 11.63
CA GLY A 48 0.49 -0.61 12.76
C GLY A 48 1.09 -1.94 12.32
N PHE A 49 1.70 -1.96 11.13
CA PHE A 49 2.37 -3.14 10.57
C PHE A 49 3.83 -3.15 11.02
N ASP A 50 4.50 -4.30 10.95
CA ASP A 50 5.97 -4.30 10.89
C ASP A 50 6.41 -4.68 9.48
N LEU A 51 7.28 -3.88 8.87
CA LEU A 51 7.69 -4.03 7.47
C LEU A 51 9.21 -3.90 7.32
N THR A 52 9.85 -4.96 6.82
CA THR A 52 11.19 -4.89 6.25
C THR A 52 11.06 -4.95 4.74
N LEU A 53 11.59 -3.99 4.00
CA LEU A 53 11.54 -3.98 2.54
C LEU A 53 12.85 -3.43 1.96
N LYS A 54 13.53 -4.25 1.17
CA LYS A 54 14.78 -3.90 0.49
C LYS A 54 14.59 -4.05 -1.00
N ALA A 55 14.83 -2.99 -1.76
CA ALA A 55 14.85 -3.01 -3.21
C ALA A 55 16.18 -2.48 -3.74
N THR A 56 16.64 -3.10 -4.82
CA THR A 56 17.66 -2.57 -5.71
C THR A 56 17.06 -2.62 -7.11
N GLY A 57 17.19 -1.52 -7.86
CA GLY A 57 16.73 -1.45 -9.24
C GLY A 57 17.63 -0.58 -10.09
N ASP A 58 17.29 -0.51 -11.37
CA ASP A 58 17.94 0.22 -12.45
C ASP A 58 17.65 1.73 -12.43
N LEU A 59 17.91 2.37 -11.28
CA LEU A 59 17.64 3.80 -11.06
C LEU A 59 18.46 4.75 -11.96
N ASP A 60 19.47 4.23 -12.66
CA ASP A 60 20.22 4.94 -13.70
C ASP A 60 19.46 5.06 -15.03
N ILE A 61 18.45 4.21 -15.26
CA ILE A 61 17.49 4.34 -16.36
C ILE A 61 16.38 5.32 -15.95
N ASP A 62 15.55 4.92 -14.99
CA ASP A 62 14.54 5.76 -14.33
C ASP A 62 14.03 5.10 -13.03
N GLN A 63 12.97 5.64 -12.43
CA GLN A 63 12.38 5.10 -11.21
C GLN A 63 11.26 4.08 -11.44
N HIS A 64 10.80 3.91 -12.68
CA HIS A 64 9.54 3.23 -13.00
C HIS A 64 9.54 1.79 -12.52
N HIS A 65 10.50 0.98 -12.96
CA HIS A 65 10.56 -0.44 -12.58
C HIS A 65 10.67 -0.62 -11.07
N THR A 66 11.47 0.21 -10.40
CA THR A 66 11.64 0.15 -8.95
C THR A 66 10.32 0.49 -8.23
N VAL A 67 9.64 1.57 -8.60
CA VAL A 67 8.39 2.00 -7.95
C VAL A 67 7.26 0.99 -8.18
N GLU A 68 7.08 0.52 -9.42
CA GLU A 68 6.08 -0.49 -9.77
C GLU A 68 6.32 -1.80 -9.02
N ASP A 69 7.54 -2.33 -9.08
CA ASP A 69 7.86 -3.63 -8.50
C ASP A 69 7.81 -3.59 -6.95
N VAL A 70 8.10 -2.46 -6.33
CA VAL A 70 7.86 -2.25 -4.89
C VAL A 70 6.35 -2.36 -4.59
N GLY A 71 5.50 -1.75 -5.42
CA GLY A 71 4.04 -1.88 -5.33
C GLY A 71 3.58 -3.34 -5.46
N ILE A 72 4.10 -4.06 -6.46
CA ILE A 72 3.83 -5.49 -6.68
C ILE A 72 4.22 -6.32 -5.45
N VAL A 73 5.46 -6.19 -4.97
CA VAL A 73 5.94 -6.99 -3.83
C VAL A 73 5.14 -6.66 -2.56
N LEU A 74 4.75 -5.40 -2.37
CA LEU A 74 3.89 -5.02 -1.26
C LEU A 74 2.53 -5.74 -1.34
N GLY A 75 1.88 -5.75 -2.50
CA GLY A 75 0.60 -6.46 -2.64
C GLY A 75 0.74 -7.98 -2.50
N GLU A 76 1.81 -8.58 -3.04
CA GLU A 76 2.12 -10.01 -2.85
C GLU A 76 2.29 -10.38 -1.37
N VAL A 77 3.05 -9.58 -0.61
CA VAL A 77 3.33 -9.89 0.80
C VAL A 77 2.09 -9.70 1.67
N PHE A 78 1.24 -8.70 1.39
CA PHE A 78 -0.07 -8.56 2.05
C PHE A 78 -0.99 -9.74 1.75
N LYS A 79 -1.14 -10.11 0.48
CA LYS A 79 -1.95 -11.27 0.06
C LYS A 79 -1.50 -12.56 0.73
N LYS A 80 -0.18 -12.80 0.75
CA LYS A 80 0.41 -13.99 1.38
C LYS A 80 0.21 -13.99 2.89
N ALA A 81 0.37 -12.84 3.56
CA ALA A 81 0.16 -12.74 5.01
C ALA A 81 -1.32 -12.93 5.40
N LEU A 82 -2.27 -12.47 4.58
CA LEU A 82 -3.70 -12.61 4.80
C LEU A 82 -4.23 -14.03 4.59
N GLY A 83 -3.58 -14.83 3.73
CA GLY A 83 -3.96 -16.21 3.47
C GLY A 83 -5.42 -16.34 3.02
N LYS A 84 -6.21 -17.14 3.75
CA LYS A 84 -7.63 -17.41 3.41
C LYS A 84 -8.58 -16.24 3.69
N LYS A 85 -8.12 -15.14 4.31
CA LYS A 85 -8.93 -13.95 4.66
C LYS A 85 -10.17 -14.28 5.52
N VAL A 86 -10.15 -15.38 6.27
CA VAL A 86 -11.22 -15.72 7.21
C VAL A 86 -11.14 -14.77 8.41
N GLY A 87 -12.28 -14.23 8.81
CA GLY A 87 -12.42 -13.42 10.01
C GLY A 87 -11.92 -11.99 9.93
N ILE A 88 -11.58 -11.49 8.75
CA ILE A 88 -11.15 -10.09 8.59
C ILE A 88 -12.33 -9.19 8.25
N ASN A 89 -12.21 -7.89 8.52
CA ASN A 89 -13.21 -6.89 8.09
C ASN A 89 -13.34 -6.80 6.56
N ARG A 90 -12.32 -7.24 5.82
CA ARG A 90 -12.21 -7.31 4.34
C ARG A 90 -12.15 -5.96 3.65
N ALA A 91 -13.05 -5.04 3.99
CA ALA A 91 -13.09 -3.69 3.48
C ALA A 91 -12.74 -2.69 4.58
N GLY A 92 -12.11 -1.60 4.19
CA GLY A 92 -11.75 -0.51 5.09
C GLY A 92 -11.61 0.79 4.32
N TYR A 93 -11.88 1.91 4.97
CA TYR A 93 -11.68 3.22 4.40
C TYR A 93 -11.16 4.18 5.47
N PHE A 94 -10.55 5.27 5.03
CA PHE A 94 -10.15 6.34 5.91
C PHE A 94 -10.19 7.68 5.18
N VAL A 95 -10.60 8.72 5.91
CA VAL A 95 -10.56 10.12 5.46
C VAL A 95 -9.59 10.84 6.37
N LEU A 96 -8.58 11.51 5.82
CA LEU A 96 -7.53 12.15 6.59
C LEU A 96 -7.24 13.55 6.06
N PRO A 97 -7.23 14.57 6.95
CA PRO A 97 -6.64 15.86 6.63
C PRO A 97 -5.12 15.80 6.82
N MET A 98 -4.41 16.53 5.97
CA MET A 98 -3.02 16.91 6.17
C MET A 98 -2.88 18.39 5.83
N ASP A 99 -2.81 19.21 6.88
CA ASP A 99 -2.92 20.67 6.78
C ASP A 99 -4.12 21.07 5.89
N GLU A 100 -3.88 21.73 4.76
CA GLU A 100 -4.91 22.20 3.83
C GLU A 100 -5.45 21.11 2.87
N THR A 101 -4.91 19.90 2.94
CA THR A 101 -5.27 18.78 2.07
C THR A 101 -6.25 17.84 2.75
N LEU A 102 -7.24 17.33 2.00
CA LEU A 102 -8.12 16.24 2.45
C LEU A 102 -8.09 15.11 1.42
N ALA A 103 -7.83 13.89 1.89
CA ALA A 103 -7.86 12.69 1.07
C ALA A 103 -8.78 11.61 1.66
N VAL A 104 -9.27 10.73 0.80
CA VAL A 104 -9.97 9.50 1.15
C VAL A 104 -9.34 8.32 0.42
N VAL A 105 -9.14 7.22 1.13
CA VAL A 105 -8.78 5.93 0.53
C VAL A 105 -9.74 4.86 1.04
N ALA A 106 -10.24 4.03 0.13
CA ALA A 106 -11.04 2.85 0.42
C ALA A 106 -10.42 1.62 -0.23
N VAL A 107 -10.43 0.49 0.49
CA VAL A 107 -9.90 -0.79 0.04
C VAL A 107 -10.94 -1.89 0.27
N ASP A 108 -11.08 -2.81 -0.69
CA ASP A 108 -11.75 -4.12 -0.53
C ASP A 108 -10.78 -5.23 -0.93
N LEU A 109 -10.43 -6.11 0.02
CA LEU A 109 -9.55 -7.28 -0.16
C LEU A 109 -10.26 -8.43 -0.89
N SER A 110 -10.87 -8.10 -2.02
CA SER A 110 -11.97 -8.83 -2.66
C SER A 110 -11.56 -10.04 -3.50
N GLY A 111 -10.25 -10.20 -3.75
CA GLY A 111 -9.71 -11.14 -4.74
C GLY A 111 -9.73 -10.61 -6.17
N ARG A 112 -10.26 -9.40 -6.41
CA ARG A 112 -10.36 -8.78 -7.74
C ARG A 112 -9.54 -7.48 -7.79
N PRO A 113 -8.68 -7.29 -8.79
CA PRO A 113 -7.95 -6.05 -8.95
C PRO A 113 -8.84 -4.95 -9.54
N ALA A 114 -8.82 -3.76 -8.93
CA ALA A 114 -9.35 -2.53 -9.51
C ALA A 114 -8.69 -1.32 -8.86
N LEU A 115 -8.30 -0.33 -9.65
CA LEU A 115 -7.75 0.93 -9.17
C LEU A 115 -8.56 2.11 -9.70
N VAL A 116 -8.95 3.00 -8.79
CA VAL A 116 -9.41 4.35 -9.13
C VAL A 116 -8.53 5.34 -8.37
N TYR A 117 -7.73 6.10 -9.09
CA TYR A 117 -6.72 6.98 -8.52
C TYR A 117 -6.89 8.42 -9.01
N CYS A 118 -7.15 9.35 -8.09
CA CYS A 118 -7.39 10.77 -8.38
C CYS A 118 -6.66 11.65 -7.34
N ASP A 119 -5.41 12.03 -7.61
CA ASP A 119 -4.52 12.64 -6.61
C ASP A 119 -4.46 14.18 -6.61
N LEU A 120 -4.89 14.83 -7.69
CA LEU A 120 -4.76 16.29 -7.90
C LEU A 120 -3.32 16.82 -7.71
N ILE A 121 -2.30 15.97 -7.92
CA ILE A 121 -0.89 16.35 -7.80
C ILE A 121 -0.46 17.05 -9.09
N LYS A 122 0.23 18.19 -8.94
CA LYS A 122 0.67 19.02 -10.08
C LYS A 122 2.19 19.09 -10.23
N ALA A 123 2.92 18.76 -9.17
CA ALA A 123 4.38 18.77 -9.22
C ALA A 123 4.85 17.50 -9.92
N ARG A 124 5.83 17.59 -10.82
CA ARG A 124 6.45 16.41 -11.45
C ARG A 124 7.22 15.56 -10.44
N LEU A 125 7.84 16.21 -9.46
CA LEU A 125 8.64 15.59 -8.41
C LEU A 125 8.13 16.06 -7.05
N VAL A 126 8.13 15.15 -6.08
CA VAL A 126 8.05 15.47 -4.66
C VAL A 126 9.23 14.80 -3.97
N GLY A 127 10.12 15.61 -3.39
CA GLY A 127 11.45 15.12 -3.03
C GLY A 127 12.17 14.62 -4.29
N ASP A 128 12.61 13.36 -4.24
CA ASP A 128 13.22 12.66 -5.36
C ASP A 128 12.25 11.74 -6.13
N LEU A 129 10.98 11.58 -5.71
CA LEU A 129 10.02 10.68 -6.37
C LEU A 129 9.29 11.38 -7.54
N GLN A 130 9.29 10.74 -8.71
CA GLN A 130 8.42 11.07 -9.84
C GLN A 130 6.97 10.74 -9.50
N THR A 131 6.11 11.76 -9.45
CA THR A 131 4.75 11.62 -8.90
C THR A 131 3.81 10.83 -9.79
N GLU A 132 4.08 10.77 -11.09
CA GLU A 132 3.28 9.96 -12.04
C GLU A 132 3.31 8.47 -11.66
N LEU A 133 4.44 8.01 -11.11
CA LEU A 133 4.66 6.62 -10.72
C LEU A 133 3.84 6.19 -9.51
N LEU A 134 3.16 7.11 -8.82
CA LEU A 134 2.23 6.76 -7.75
C LEU A 134 1.05 5.93 -8.28
N HIS A 135 0.61 6.21 -9.51
CA HIS A 135 -0.43 5.41 -10.14
C HIS A 135 0.06 3.99 -10.41
N ASP A 136 1.30 3.84 -10.90
CA ASP A 136 1.94 2.54 -11.16
C ASP A 136 2.21 1.76 -9.87
N PHE A 137 2.64 2.44 -8.80
CA PHE A 137 2.80 1.84 -7.46
C PHE A 137 1.49 1.20 -6.97
N PHE A 138 0.39 1.97 -6.99
CA PHE A 138 -0.91 1.45 -6.55
C PHE A 138 -1.46 0.42 -7.54
N GLY A 139 -1.16 0.55 -8.83
CA GLY A 139 -1.49 -0.43 -9.88
C GLY A 139 -0.85 -1.79 -9.60
N GLY A 140 0.47 -1.80 -9.37
CA GLY A 140 1.22 -2.99 -8.95
C GLY A 140 0.66 -3.61 -7.67
N PHE A 141 0.34 -2.78 -6.67
CA PHE A 141 -0.26 -3.24 -5.42
C PHE A 141 -1.63 -3.92 -5.66
N VAL A 142 -2.58 -3.28 -6.35
CA VAL A 142 -3.92 -3.85 -6.52
C VAL A 142 -3.91 -5.15 -7.32
N ASN A 143 -3.05 -5.22 -8.34
CA ASN A 143 -2.92 -6.38 -9.22
C ASN A 143 -2.42 -7.60 -8.46
N SER A 144 -1.34 -7.43 -7.69
CA SER A 144 -0.73 -8.50 -6.92
C SER A 144 -1.54 -8.88 -5.68
N ALA A 145 -2.12 -7.90 -4.97
CA ALA A 145 -2.97 -8.13 -3.80
C ALA A 145 -4.32 -8.78 -4.16
N GLY A 146 -4.80 -8.57 -5.39
CA GLY A 146 -6.19 -8.87 -5.76
C GLY A 146 -7.16 -8.02 -4.95
N ALA A 147 -6.94 -6.70 -4.94
CA ALA A 147 -7.72 -5.76 -4.15
C ALA A 147 -8.38 -4.69 -5.03
N ASN A 148 -9.53 -4.18 -4.60
CA ASN A 148 -10.05 -2.93 -5.11
C ASN A 148 -9.49 -1.80 -4.24
N LEU A 149 -8.96 -0.75 -4.86
CA LEU A 149 -8.45 0.43 -4.17
C LEU A 149 -8.96 1.69 -4.87
N HIS A 150 -9.57 2.57 -4.08
CA HIS A 150 -9.97 3.90 -4.52
C HIS A 150 -9.21 4.91 -3.68
N ALA A 151 -8.44 5.78 -4.31
CA ALA A 151 -7.74 6.88 -3.65
C ALA A 151 -8.13 8.19 -4.33
N LYS A 152 -8.61 9.14 -3.53
CA LYS A 152 -9.04 10.45 -4.01
C LYS A 152 -8.59 11.55 -3.07
N VAL A 153 -7.88 12.54 -3.60
CA VAL A 153 -7.69 13.83 -2.97
C VAL A 153 -8.89 14.70 -3.32
N MET A 154 -9.59 15.18 -2.29
CA MET A 154 -10.77 16.03 -2.45
C MET A 154 -10.36 17.46 -2.77
N TYR A 155 -9.33 17.96 -2.08
CA TYR A 155 -8.72 19.26 -2.28
C TYR A 155 -7.36 19.31 -1.57
N GLY A 156 -6.54 20.29 -1.91
CA GLY A 156 -5.23 20.52 -1.29
C GLY A 156 -4.33 21.41 -2.14
N ARG A 157 -3.37 22.08 -1.51
CA ARG A 157 -2.42 22.98 -2.19
C ARG A 157 -1.11 22.26 -2.46
N SER A 158 -0.49 21.73 -1.41
CA SER A 158 0.84 21.11 -1.43
C SER A 158 0.81 19.72 -2.06
N SER A 159 1.64 19.48 -3.07
CA SER A 159 1.81 18.13 -3.66
C SER A 159 2.31 17.13 -2.62
N HIS A 160 3.21 17.52 -1.72
CA HIS A 160 3.66 16.68 -0.62
C HIS A 160 2.49 16.25 0.26
N HIS A 161 1.66 17.22 0.70
CA HIS A 161 0.55 16.91 1.60
C HIS A 161 -0.47 15.96 0.96
N LYS A 162 -0.66 16.06 -0.36
CA LYS A 162 -1.50 15.13 -1.14
C LYS A 162 -0.96 13.71 -1.11
N VAL A 163 0.31 13.51 -1.43
CA VAL A 163 0.91 12.16 -1.41
C VAL A 163 0.83 11.58 0.00
N GLU A 164 1.29 12.32 1.01
CA GLU A 164 1.32 11.82 2.38
C GLU A 164 -0.09 11.56 2.94
N ALA A 165 -1.10 12.38 2.59
CA ALA A 165 -2.50 12.12 2.95
C ALA A 165 -3.02 10.82 2.32
N ILE A 166 -2.72 10.55 1.03
CA ILE A 166 -3.09 9.30 0.36
C ILE A 166 -2.45 8.10 1.08
N PHE A 167 -1.14 8.12 1.34
CA PHE A 167 -0.46 6.99 1.98
C PHE A 167 -0.92 6.76 3.42
N LYS A 168 -1.17 7.82 4.20
CA LYS A 168 -1.75 7.69 5.55
C LYS A 168 -3.17 7.13 5.52
N CYS A 169 -4.02 7.58 4.58
CA CYS A 169 -5.35 7.02 4.38
C CYS A 169 -5.27 5.54 4.00
N PHE A 170 -4.41 5.18 3.05
CA PHE A 170 -4.18 3.81 2.63
C PHE A 170 -3.73 2.93 3.80
N ALA A 171 -2.79 3.40 4.61
CA ALA A 171 -2.32 2.71 5.81
C ALA A 171 -3.46 2.36 6.78
N ARG A 172 -4.32 3.35 7.07
CA ARG A 172 -5.45 3.19 8.00
C ARG A 172 -6.57 2.33 7.41
N ALA A 173 -6.88 2.49 6.13
CA ALA A 173 -7.84 1.66 5.41
C ALA A 173 -7.40 0.19 5.41
N MET A 174 -6.13 -0.08 5.09
CA MET A 174 -5.54 -1.42 5.15
C MET A 174 -5.54 -1.98 6.57
N ARG A 175 -5.19 -1.18 7.60
CA ARG A 175 -5.25 -1.61 8.99
C ARG A 175 -6.64 -2.12 9.34
N TYR A 176 -7.67 -1.34 9.02
CA TYR A 176 -9.04 -1.72 9.30
C TYR A 176 -9.45 -2.97 8.50
N ALA A 177 -9.23 -2.98 7.17
CA ALA A 177 -9.58 -4.09 6.29
C ALA A 177 -8.93 -5.41 6.71
N CYS A 178 -7.69 -5.36 7.18
CA CYS A 178 -6.95 -6.51 7.67
C CYS A 178 -7.33 -6.91 9.10
N SER A 179 -7.92 -6.03 9.92
CA SER A 179 -8.23 -6.33 11.32
C SER A 179 -9.24 -7.47 11.44
N THR A 180 -9.13 -8.25 12.51
CA THR A 180 -10.10 -9.30 12.82
C THR A 180 -11.44 -8.67 13.19
N ASP A 181 -12.50 -9.12 12.53
CA ASP A 181 -13.88 -8.85 12.94
C ASP A 181 -14.18 -9.75 14.15
N VAL A 182 -14.47 -9.15 15.30
CA VAL A 182 -14.72 -9.89 16.55
C VAL A 182 -16.00 -10.74 16.46
N GLN A 183 -17.01 -10.28 15.72
CA GLN A 183 -18.30 -10.98 15.57
C GLN A 183 -18.21 -12.08 14.51
N MET A 184 -17.44 -11.85 13.45
CA MET A 184 -17.34 -12.75 12.29
C MET A 184 -15.99 -13.47 12.17
N LYS A 185 -15.22 -13.59 13.27
CA LYS A 185 -13.82 -14.08 13.27
C LYS A 185 -13.58 -15.45 12.61
N ASP A 186 -14.58 -16.32 12.59
CA ASP A 186 -14.49 -17.68 12.02
C ASP A 186 -15.19 -17.80 10.66
N GLN A 187 -15.67 -16.68 10.10
CA GLN A 187 -16.42 -16.64 8.86
C GLN A 187 -15.61 -16.01 7.74
N LEU A 188 -15.77 -16.52 6.53
CA LEU A 188 -15.29 -15.84 5.33
C LEU A 188 -16.21 -14.64 5.05
N PRO A 189 -15.71 -13.41 4.92
CA PRO A 189 -16.52 -12.21 4.67
C PRO A 189 -16.97 -12.15 3.19
N SER A 190 -17.64 -13.19 2.71
CA SER A 190 -18.12 -13.34 1.34
C SER A 190 -19.33 -14.25 1.27
N THR A 191 -20.41 -13.76 0.66
CA THR A 191 -21.62 -14.54 0.39
C THR A 191 -21.41 -15.61 -0.67
N LYS A 192 -20.35 -15.50 -1.50
CA LYS A 192 -20.01 -16.48 -2.54
C LYS A 192 -19.26 -17.71 -2.00
N GLY A 193 -18.85 -17.70 -0.73
CA GLY A 193 -18.04 -18.76 -0.14
C GLY A 193 -16.57 -18.79 -0.59
N LEU A 194 -16.11 -17.79 -1.36
CA LEU A 194 -14.70 -17.66 -1.80
C LEU A 194 -14.26 -16.18 -1.96
N LEU A 195 -12.95 -15.93 -1.84
CA LEU A 195 -12.22 -14.64 -1.95
C LEU A 195 -10.76 -14.82 -2.41
#